data_AF-A0A920Q1D7-F1
#
_entry.id   AF-A0A920Q1D7-F1
#
_cell.length_a   1.000
_cell.length_b   1.000
_cell.length_c   1.000
_cell.angle_alpha   90.00
_cell.angle_beta   90.00
_cell.angle_gamma   90.00
#
_symmetry.space_group_name_H-M   'P 1'
#
loop_
_entity.id
_entity.type
_entity.pdbx_description
1 polymer ?
#
loop_
_entity_poly.entity_id
_entity_poly.type
_entity_poly.pdbx_seq_one_letter_code
_entity_poly.pdbx_strand_id
1 'polypeptide(L)'
;MFPNLRRDVLLPVVAGLILFGLFVGAGLLYQGQLGGQERLVTLALIDAVLVLGLQIYVGNTGILSFGHIGFGAIAGYAFALMAISPAEKAKRISDAPFGLADVHLGPWTSMSLAVVVVLIVALVVGLGLARSGAESGAVSATVITLALLFVTHEVARNWPDLTGGDGLVFRFVSVEGLIPERPCTWHSSSQFLLLSSMPGVVAVV
;
A
#
# COMPACT_ATOMS: atom_id res chain seq x y z
N MET A 1 -11.92 -2.57 33.47
CA MET A 1 -10.51 -2.61 33.91
C MET A 1 -10.12 -4.08 34.01
N PHE A 2 -9.14 -4.53 33.24
CA PHE A 2 -8.84 -5.96 32.99
C PHE A 2 -8.62 -6.74 34.29
N PRO A 3 -9.50 -7.70 34.63
CA PRO A 3 -9.42 -8.44 35.89
C PRO A 3 -8.18 -9.34 35.96
N ASN A 4 -7.60 -9.75 34.81
CA ASN A 4 -6.38 -10.54 34.77
C ASN A 4 -5.43 -10.08 33.65
N LEU A 5 -4.54 -9.13 33.97
CA LEU A 5 -3.56 -8.56 33.05
C LEU A 5 -2.73 -9.63 32.29
N ARG A 6 -2.41 -10.77 32.93
CA ARG A 6 -1.68 -11.90 32.32
C ARG A 6 -2.46 -12.63 31.22
N ARG A 7 -3.78 -12.69 31.30
CA ARG A 7 -4.61 -13.48 30.38
C ARG A 7 -5.22 -12.60 29.29
N ASP A 8 -5.55 -11.36 29.65
CA ASP A 8 -6.27 -10.44 28.77
C ASP A 8 -5.33 -9.66 27.83
N VAL A 9 -4.06 -9.47 28.22
CA VAL A 9 -3.09 -8.68 27.43
C VAL A 9 -1.89 -9.54 27.01
N LEU A 10 -1.29 -10.27 27.94
CA LEU A 10 -0.08 -11.05 27.66
C LEU A 10 -0.34 -12.20 26.67
N LEU A 11 -1.47 -12.90 26.80
CA LEU A 11 -1.82 -14.03 25.95
C LEU A 11 -2.01 -13.63 24.46
N PRO A 12 -2.82 -12.61 24.12
CA PRO A 12 -2.98 -12.18 22.72
C PRO A 12 -1.71 -11.56 22.12
N VAL A 13 -0.93 -10.81 22.90
CA VAL A 13 0.34 -10.23 22.40
C VAL A 13 1.37 -11.33 22.11
N VAL A 14 1.53 -12.28 23.03
CA VAL A 14 2.46 -13.41 22.85
C VAL A 14 2.01 -14.30 21.69
N ALA A 15 0.72 -14.61 21.58
CA ALA A 15 0.19 -15.37 20.46
C ALA A 15 0.44 -14.66 19.12
N GLY A 16 0.25 -13.34 19.05
CA GLY A 16 0.54 -12.55 17.86
C GLY A 16 2.01 -12.55 17.47
N LEU A 17 2.91 -12.38 18.45
CA LEU A 17 4.36 -12.46 18.23
C LEU A 17 4.82 -13.84 17.77
N ILE A 18 4.25 -14.92 18.35
CA ILE A 18 4.56 -16.29 17.95
C ILE A 18 4.08 -16.55 16.51
N LEU A 19 2.85 -16.16 16.17
CA LEU A 19 2.30 -16.37 14.83
C LEU A 19 3.11 -15.58 13.78
N PHE A 20 3.48 -14.34 14.10
CA PHE A 20 4.33 -13.53 13.22
C PHE A 20 5.73 -14.14 13.06
N GLY A 21 6.35 -14.59 14.15
CA GLY A 21 7.64 -15.28 14.11
C GLY A 21 7.58 -16.56 13.27
N LEU A 22 6.49 -17.34 13.38
CA LEU A 22 6.25 -18.52 12.56
C LEU A 22 6.11 -18.16 11.08
N PHE A 23 5.36 -17.09 10.76
CA PHE A 23 5.17 -16.63 9.39
C PHE A 23 6.49 -16.17 8.76
N VAL A 24 7.28 -15.37 9.48
CA VAL A 24 8.60 -14.92 9.03
C VAL A 24 9.54 -16.12 8.84
N GLY A 25 9.56 -17.05 9.80
CA GLY A 25 10.35 -18.28 9.72
C GLY A 25 9.98 -19.13 8.50
N ALA A 26 8.68 -19.33 8.25
CA ALA A 26 8.19 -20.05 7.08
C ALA A 26 8.57 -19.35 5.77
N GLY A 27 8.49 -18.01 5.72
CA GLY A 27 8.92 -17.22 4.56
C GLY A 27 10.41 -17.38 4.24
N LEU A 28 11.27 -17.33 5.27
CA LEU A 28 12.72 -17.52 5.11
C LEU A 28 13.08 -18.95 4.70
N LEU A 29 12.41 -19.96 5.27
CA LEU A 29 12.58 -21.36 4.89
C LEU A 29 12.15 -21.63 3.44
N TYR A 30 11.04 -21.01 3.02
CA TYR A 30 10.56 -21.11 1.64
C TYR A 30 11.55 -20.52 0.63
N GLN A 31 12.19 -19.39 0.96
CA GLN A 31 13.23 -18.79 0.13
C GLN A 31 14.50 -19.66 0.10
N GLY A 32 14.93 -20.21 1.24
CA GLY A 32 16.20 -20.94 1.35
C GLY A 32 16.19 -22.38 0.85
N GLN A 33 15.07 -23.11 0.97
CA GLN A 33 15.02 -24.55 0.66
C GLN A 33 14.11 -24.92 -0.51
N LEU A 34 13.09 -24.12 -0.81
CA LEU A 34 12.02 -24.47 -1.76
C LEU A 34 12.08 -23.69 -3.08
N GLY A 35 13.14 -22.91 -3.30
CA GLY A 35 13.32 -22.14 -4.54
C GLY A 35 12.29 -21.02 -4.72
N GLY A 36 11.79 -20.46 -3.62
CA GLY A 36 10.76 -19.42 -3.64
C GLY A 36 11.16 -18.15 -4.39
N GLN A 37 10.20 -17.53 -5.06
CA GLN A 37 10.43 -16.23 -5.71
C GLN A 37 10.68 -15.13 -4.68
N GLU A 38 11.91 -14.61 -4.63
CA GLU A 38 12.35 -13.62 -3.63
C GLU A 38 11.42 -12.40 -3.51
N ARG A 39 10.86 -11.96 -4.65
CA ARG A 39 9.92 -10.84 -4.69
C ARG A 39 8.59 -11.15 -4.01
N LEU A 40 8.06 -12.36 -4.18
CA LEU A 40 6.79 -12.75 -3.54
C LEU A 40 6.96 -12.83 -2.01
N VAL A 41 8.07 -13.41 -1.56
CA VAL A 41 8.40 -13.49 -0.13
C VAL A 41 8.57 -12.11 0.48
N THR A 42 9.29 -11.22 -0.21
CA THR A 42 9.49 -9.83 0.25
C THR A 42 8.16 -9.08 0.37
N LEU A 43 7.27 -9.19 -0.62
CA LEU A 43 5.95 -8.54 -0.57
C LEU A 43 5.09 -9.12 0.56
N ALA A 44 5.07 -10.44 0.72
CA ALA A 44 4.35 -11.10 1.80
C ALA A 44 4.84 -10.65 3.19
N LEU A 45 6.15 -10.46 3.37
CA LEU A 45 6.72 -9.96 4.62
C LEU A 45 6.36 -8.49 4.87
N ILE A 46 6.36 -7.64 3.83
CA ILE A 46 5.94 -6.24 3.94
C ILE A 46 4.46 -6.18 4.34
N ASP A 47 3.59 -6.92 3.65
CA ASP A 47 2.15 -6.97 3.96
C ASP A 47 1.90 -7.49 5.38
N ALA A 48 2.65 -8.50 5.82
CA ALA A 48 2.55 -9.02 7.18
C ALA A 48 2.92 -7.98 8.24
N VAL A 49 4.00 -7.20 8.03
CA VAL A 49 4.38 -6.12 8.95
C VAL A 49 3.32 -5.00 8.97
N LEU A 50 2.78 -4.63 7.81
CA LEU A 50 1.72 -3.62 7.71
C LEU A 50 0.45 -4.06 8.46
N VAL A 51 -0.01 -5.30 8.23
CA VAL A 51 -1.18 -5.86 8.91
C VAL A 51 -0.95 -5.97 10.41
N LEU A 52 0.24 -6.43 10.84
CA LEU A 52 0.57 -6.54 12.26
C LEU A 52 0.58 -5.17 12.95
N GLY A 53 1.20 -4.16 12.32
CA GLY A 53 1.22 -2.80 12.84
C GLY A 53 -0.19 -2.22 13.01
N LEU A 54 -1.05 -2.43 12.01
CA LEU A 54 -2.45 -2.01 12.07
C LEU A 54 -3.22 -2.79 13.15
N GLN A 55 -3.03 -4.11 13.23
CA GLN A 55 -3.68 -4.97 14.23
C GLN A 55 -3.31 -4.57 15.65
N ILE A 56 -2.06 -4.19 15.91
CA ILE A 56 -1.61 -3.71 17.22
C ILE A 56 -2.35 -2.42 17.59
N TYR A 57 -2.48 -1.49 16.64
CA TYR A 57 -3.19 -0.23 16.87
C TYR A 57 -4.69 -0.45 17.09
N VAL A 58 -5.35 -1.12 16.15
CA VAL A 58 -6.81 -1.37 16.19
C VAL A 58 -7.16 -2.28 17.35
N GLY A 59 -6.35 -3.30 17.63
CA GLY A 59 -6.54 -4.24 18.72
C GLY A 59 -6.42 -3.60 20.10
N ASN A 60 -5.54 -2.62 20.28
CA ASN A 60 -5.39 -1.91 21.56
C ASN A 60 -6.42 -0.78 21.75
N THR A 61 -6.81 -0.09 20.67
CA THR A 61 -7.66 1.11 20.76
C THR A 61 -9.14 0.83 20.50
N GLY A 62 -9.47 -0.26 19.81
CA GLY A 62 -10.82 -0.54 19.33
C GLY A 62 -11.30 0.39 18.21
N ILE A 63 -10.44 1.26 17.69
CA ILE A 63 -10.78 2.26 16.66
C ILE A 63 -10.09 1.89 15.35
N LEU A 64 -10.87 1.78 14.28
CA LEU A 64 -10.34 1.65 12.92
C LEU A 64 -9.86 3.02 12.41
N SER A 65 -8.59 3.08 11.98
CA SER A 65 -8.01 4.30 11.40
C SER A 65 -7.37 3.97 10.05
N PHE A 66 -7.97 4.47 8.98
CA PHE A 66 -7.46 4.34 7.61
C PHE A 66 -6.21 5.20 7.35
N GLY A 67 -5.93 6.16 8.24
CA GLY A 67 -4.81 7.09 8.11
C GLY A 67 -3.45 6.38 8.19
N HIS A 68 -3.33 5.30 8.97
CA HIS A 68 -2.07 4.54 9.08
C HIS A 68 -1.64 3.98 7.72
N ILE A 69 -2.59 3.45 6.95
CA ILE A 69 -2.31 2.90 5.62
C ILE A 69 -2.04 4.04 4.62
N GLY A 70 -2.80 5.14 4.69
CA GLY A 70 -2.57 6.32 3.83
C GLY A 70 -1.19 6.95 4.02
N PHE A 71 -0.79 7.23 5.26
CA PHE A 71 0.56 7.74 5.57
C PHE A 71 1.64 6.70 5.29
N GLY A 72 1.36 5.42 5.56
CA GLY A 72 2.25 4.31 5.23
C GLY A 72 2.54 4.22 3.73
N ALA A 73 1.53 4.40 2.87
CA ALA A 73 1.68 4.43 1.42
C ALA A 73 2.57 5.59 0.97
N ILE A 74 2.37 6.81 1.52
CA ILE A 74 3.20 7.98 1.22
C ILE A 74 4.65 7.74 1.64
N ALA A 75 4.87 7.22 2.86
CA ALA A 75 6.21 6.94 3.38
C ALA A 75 6.93 5.86 2.57
N GLY A 76 6.24 4.75 2.28
CA GLY A 76 6.79 3.64 1.51
C GLY A 76 7.16 4.05 0.09
N TYR A 77 6.33 4.88 -0.54
CA TYR A 77 6.61 5.41 -1.87
C TYR A 77 7.79 6.42 -1.85
N ALA A 78 7.84 7.33 -0.88
CA ALA A 78 8.98 8.24 -0.71
C ALA A 78 10.29 7.47 -0.49
N PHE A 79 10.26 6.42 0.34
CA PHE A 79 11.40 5.53 0.55
C PHE A 79 11.81 4.82 -0.74
N ALA A 80 10.85 4.23 -1.46
CA ALA A 80 11.11 3.52 -2.70
C ALA A 80 11.74 4.42 -3.78
N LEU A 81 11.28 5.67 -3.89
CA LEU A 81 11.84 6.66 -4.81
C LEU A 81 13.30 7.01 -4.53
N MET A 82 13.70 7.03 -3.25
CA MET A 82 15.05 7.40 -2.82
C MET A 82 16.01 6.20 -2.83
N ALA A 83 15.50 5.00 -2.54
CA ALA A 83 16.30 3.77 -2.43
C ALA A 83 16.54 3.06 -3.77
N ILE A 84 15.66 3.23 -4.77
CA ILE A 84 15.81 2.56 -6.07
C ILE A 84 17.04 3.09 -6.83
N SER A 85 17.71 2.21 -7.59
CA SER A 85 18.83 2.62 -8.44
C SER A 85 18.34 3.46 -9.63
N PRO A 86 19.15 4.42 -10.13
CA PRO A 86 18.74 5.26 -11.26
C PRO A 86 18.43 4.45 -12.54
N ALA A 87 19.16 3.35 -12.75
CA ALA A 87 18.96 2.46 -13.89
C ALA A 87 17.61 1.71 -13.86
N GLU A 88 17.13 1.32 -12.67
CA GLU A 88 15.80 0.71 -12.51
C GLU A 88 14.69 1.77 -12.46
N LYS A 89 15.02 2.98 -11.99
CA LYS A 89 14.12 4.14 -12.01
C LYS A 89 13.75 4.52 -13.45
N ALA A 90 14.72 4.64 -14.35
CA ALA A 90 14.50 4.96 -15.76
C ALA A 90 13.60 3.96 -16.51
N LYS A 91 13.61 2.68 -16.11
CA LYS A 91 12.76 1.63 -16.71
C LYS A 91 11.29 1.67 -16.25
N ARG A 92 11.02 2.36 -15.13
CA ARG A 92 9.71 2.44 -14.49
C ARG A 92 9.10 3.83 -14.56
N ILE A 93 9.94 4.87 -14.53
CA ILE A 93 9.60 6.29 -14.63
C ILE A 93 10.64 6.92 -15.58
N SER A 94 10.26 7.19 -16.83
CA SER A 94 11.21 7.71 -17.82
C SER A 94 11.40 9.23 -17.71
N ASP A 95 10.48 9.93 -17.05
CA ASP A 95 10.44 11.40 -17.01
C ASP A 95 10.10 11.86 -15.58
N ALA A 96 11.00 11.61 -14.62
CA ALA A 96 10.78 11.94 -13.21
C ALA A 96 10.97 13.46 -12.99
N PRO A 97 9.91 14.24 -12.70
CA PRO A 97 10.07 15.66 -12.39
C PRO A 97 10.82 15.86 -11.07
N PHE A 98 11.34 17.06 -10.84
CA PHE A 98 12.07 17.48 -9.62
C PHE A 98 13.52 17.00 -9.45
N GLY A 99 14.19 16.51 -10.51
CA GLY A 99 15.59 16.09 -10.44
C GLY A 99 15.82 14.82 -9.62
N LEU A 100 14.76 14.04 -9.40
CA LEU A 100 14.78 12.76 -8.67
C LEU A 100 15.36 11.61 -9.49
N ALA A 101 15.67 11.83 -10.78
CA ALA A 101 16.19 10.81 -11.69
C ALA A 101 17.54 10.25 -11.21
N ASP A 102 18.43 11.10 -10.70
CA ASP A 102 19.80 10.74 -10.33
C ASP A 102 19.99 10.50 -8.83
N VAL A 103 18.96 10.77 -8.02
CA VAL A 103 19.03 10.60 -6.56
C VAL A 103 19.00 9.10 -6.22
N HIS A 104 20.10 8.62 -5.68
CA HIS A 104 20.24 7.30 -5.09
C HIS A 104 20.91 7.43 -3.73
N LEU A 105 20.19 7.06 -2.68
CA LEU A 105 20.67 7.11 -1.31
C LEU A 105 20.72 5.69 -0.73
N GLY A 106 21.64 5.47 0.20
CA GLY A 106 21.69 4.21 0.95
C GLY A 106 20.35 3.91 1.64
N PRO A 107 20.04 2.63 1.93
CA PRO A 107 18.76 2.25 2.51
C PRO A 107 18.45 2.98 3.83
N TRP A 108 19.46 3.15 4.68
CA TRP A 108 19.30 3.82 5.97
C TRP A 108 19.01 5.32 5.84
N THR A 109 19.72 6.02 4.95
CA THR A 109 19.50 7.46 4.73
C THR A 109 18.17 7.72 4.02
N SER A 110 17.81 6.87 3.06
CA SER A 110 16.49 6.89 2.40
C SER A 110 15.35 6.70 3.40
N MET A 111 15.50 5.77 4.34
CA MET A 111 14.49 5.50 5.37
C MET A 111 14.30 6.70 6.30
N SER A 112 15.38 7.31 6.79
CA SER A 112 15.29 8.49 7.63
C SER A 112 14.63 9.67 6.90
N LEU A 113 15.00 9.90 5.63
CA LEU A 113 14.42 10.98 4.85
C LEU A 113 12.94 10.74 4.55
N ALA A 114 12.54 9.49 4.25
CA ALA A 114 11.13 9.13 4.06
C ALA A 114 10.30 9.36 5.34
N VAL A 115 10.85 9.06 6.52
CA VAL A 115 10.22 9.35 7.82
C VAL A 115 10.03 10.85 8.01
N VAL A 116 11.03 11.67 7.67
CA VAL A 116 10.92 13.13 7.77
C VAL A 116 9.84 13.66 6.81
N VAL A 117 9.82 13.19 5.57
CA VAL A 117 8.82 13.60 4.56
C VAL A 117 7.42 13.26 5.03
N VAL A 118 7.17 12.02 5.48
CA VAL A 118 5.84 11.63 5.96
C VAL A 118 5.46 12.37 7.24
N LEU A 119 6.40 12.68 8.13
CA LEU A 119 6.12 13.47 9.34
C LEU A 119 5.66 14.88 8.99
N ILE A 120 6.28 15.53 8.01
CA ILE A 120 5.86 16.85 7.53
C ILE A 120 4.43 16.78 6.96
N VAL A 121 4.17 15.79 6.11
CA VAL A 121 2.84 15.59 5.51
C VAL A 121 1.79 15.28 6.59
N ALA A 122 2.11 14.39 7.53
CA ALA A 122 1.25 14.02 8.65
C ALA A 122 1.00 15.20 9.59
N LEU A 123 1.95 16.11 9.76
CA LEU A 123 1.77 17.33 10.55
C LEU A 123 0.79 18.30 9.87
N VAL A 124 0.96 18.53 8.56
CA VAL A 124 0.07 19.40 7.78
C VAL A 124 -1.36 18.84 7.76
N VAL A 125 -1.50 17.56 7.43
CA VAL A 125 -2.79 16.88 7.41
C VAL A 125 -3.39 16.78 8.81
N GLY A 126 -2.57 16.43 9.81
CA GLY A 126 -2.95 16.32 11.21
C GLY A 126 -3.45 17.62 11.81
N LEU A 127 -2.86 18.76 11.44
CA LEU A 127 -3.37 20.09 11.84
C LEU A 127 -4.75 20.36 11.24
N GLY A 128 -4.97 19.95 9.98
CA GLY A 128 -6.27 19.98 9.31
C GLY A 128 -7.32 19.09 9.99
N LEU A 129 -6.91 17.91 10.47
CA LEU A 129 -7.76 17.02 11.27
C LEU A 129 -8.06 17.60 12.66
N ALA A 130 -7.07 18.16 13.34
CA ALA A 130 -7.24 18.71 14.69
C ALA A 130 -8.25 19.87 14.70
N ARG A 131 -8.23 20.75 13.69
CA ARG A 131 -9.23 21.82 13.56
C ARG A 131 -10.64 21.28 13.31
N SER A 132 -10.80 20.26 12.45
CA SER A 132 -12.11 19.72 12.10
C SER A 132 -12.70 18.86 13.20
N GLY A 133 -11.85 18.11 13.91
CA GLY A 133 -12.23 17.26 15.03
C GLY A 133 -12.73 18.04 16.24
N ALA A 134 -12.24 19.28 16.43
CA ALA A 134 -12.70 20.18 17.48
C ALA A 134 -14.20 20.55 17.34
N GLU A 135 -14.72 20.62 16.10
CA GLU A 135 -16.12 20.96 15.84
C GLU A 135 -17.04 19.73 15.68
N SER A 136 -16.52 18.61 15.15
CA SER A 136 -17.37 17.51 14.63
C SER A 136 -17.32 16.19 15.43
N GLY A 137 -16.52 16.10 16.50
CA GLY A 137 -16.42 14.90 17.34
C GLY A 137 -15.72 13.70 16.67
N ALA A 138 -15.70 12.55 17.37
CA ALA A 138 -14.89 11.37 17.01
C ALA A 138 -15.30 10.67 15.69
N VAL A 139 -16.56 10.80 15.26
CA VAL A 139 -17.09 10.15 14.04
C VAL A 139 -16.55 10.81 12.77
N SER A 140 -16.23 12.10 12.82
CA SER A 140 -15.67 12.84 11.68
C SER A 140 -14.24 12.37 11.34
N ALA A 141 -13.44 12.01 12.35
CA ALA A 141 -12.05 11.64 12.16
C ALA A 141 -11.87 10.36 11.31
N THR A 142 -12.76 9.37 11.46
CA THR A 142 -12.70 8.14 10.66
C THR A 142 -13.06 8.40 9.19
N VAL A 143 -14.06 9.25 8.92
CA VAL A 143 -14.44 9.63 7.55
C VAL A 143 -13.34 10.45 6.87
N ILE A 144 -12.71 11.38 7.60
CA ILE A 144 -11.60 12.17 7.07
C ILE A 144 -10.40 11.27 6.72
N THR A 145 -10.08 10.29 7.56
CA THR A 145 -8.97 9.37 7.28
C THR A 145 -9.27 8.40 6.13
N LEU A 146 -10.54 8.01 5.93
CA LEU A 146 -10.98 7.28 4.74
C LEU A 146 -10.81 8.14 3.47
N ALA A 147 -11.26 9.40 3.52
CA ALA A 147 -11.10 10.34 2.42
C ALA A 147 -9.62 10.57 2.08
N LEU A 148 -8.74 10.69 3.09
CA LEU A 148 -7.31 10.78 2.90
C LEU A 148 -6.77 9.57 2.13
N LEU A 149 -7.19 8.36 2.49
CA LEU A 149 -6.78 7.14 1.80
C LEU A 149 -7.20 7.17 0.32
N PHE A 150 -8.44 7.55 0.02
CA PHE A 150 -8.89 7.71 -1.37
C PHE A 150 -8.10 8.77 -2.13
N VAL A 151 -7.80 9.92 -1.52
CA VAL A 151 -6.96 10.95 -2.14
C VAL A 151 -5.56 10.41 -2.42
N THR A 152 -4.94 9.70 -1.47
CA THR A 152 -3.62 9.09 -1.71
C THR A 152 -3.64 8.08 -2.85
N HIS A 153 -4.70 7.27 -2.93
CA HIS A 153 -4.88 6.29 -4.00
C HIS A 153 -5.10 6.95 -5.35
N GLU A 154 -5.92 7.99 -5.42
CA GLU A 154 -6.23 8.70 -6.66
C GLU A 154 -5.02 9.49 -7.17
N VAL A 155 -4.30 10.18 -6.28
CA VAL A 155 -3.03 10.83 -6.62
C VAL A 155 -2.02 9.79 -7.12
N ALA A 156 -1.97 8.60 -6.50
CA ALA A 156 -1.07 7.56 -6.95
C ALA A 156 -1.44 6.99 -8.33
N ARG A 157 -2.72 6.90 -8.69
CA ARG A 157 -3.16 6.38 -9.99
C ARG A 157 -3.17 7.42 -11.10
N ASN A 158 -3.46 8.68 -10.78
CA ASN A 158 -3.65 9.74 -11.75
C ASN A 158 -2.39 10.60 -12.00
N TRP A 159 -1.26 10.31 -11.35
CA TRP A 159 -0.02 11.05 -11.54
C TRP A 159 1.04 10.27 -12.36
N PRO A 160 0.95 10.27 -13.71
CA PRO A 160 1.81 9.46 -14.55
C PRO A 160 3.31 9.77 -14.41
N ASP A 161 3.67 11.05 -14.23
CA ASP A 161 5.08 11.48 -14.24
C ASP A 161 5.86 11.03 -12.99
N LEU A 162 5.18 10.90 -11.85
CA LEU A 162 5.80 10.51 -10.58
C LEU A 162 5.63 9.02 -10.31
N THR A 163 4.41 8.50 -10.38
CA THR A 163 4.10 7.11 -9.98
C THR A 163 4.04 6.12 -11.14
N GLY A 164 3.98 6.62 -12.38
CA GLY A 164 3.80 5.81 -13.59
C GLY A 164 2.32 5.61 -13.94
N GLY A 165 1.42 6.15 -13.12
CA GLY A 165 -0.03 6.07 -13.27
C GLY A 165 -0.55 4.63 -13.42
N ASP A 166 -1.69 4.47 -14.09
CA ASP A 166 -2.29 3.16 -14.38
C ASP A 166 -1.44 2.28 -15.33
N GLY A 167 -0.36 2.83 -15.89
CA GLY A 167 0.57 2.14 -16.80
C GLY A 167 1.32 0.97 -16.16
N LEU A 168 1.37 0.89 -14.83
CA LEU A 168 1.93 -0.27 -14.13
C LEU A 168 1.01 -1.50 -14.20
N VAL A 169 -0.31 -1.33 -14.09
CA VAL A 169 -1.28 -2.44 -14.07
C VAL A 169 -1.38 -3.12 -15.45
N PHE A 170 -1.44 -2.34 -16.52
CA PHE A 170 -1.48 -2.87 -17.89
C PHE A 170 -0.19 -3.59 -18.31
N ARG A 171 0.93 -3.27 -17.67
CA ARG A 171 2.23 -3.89 -18.00
C ARG A 171 2.42 -5.28 -17.40
N PHE A 172 1.74 -5.61 -16.29
CA PHE A 172 1.78 -6.98 -15.71
C PHE A 172 0.88 -7.97 -16.47
N VAL A 173 -0.16 -7.49 -17.15
CA VAL A 173 -0.98 -8.33 -18.07
C VAL A 173 -0.23 -8.62 -19.38
N SER A 174 0.77 -7.81 -19.73
CA SER A 174 1.55 -8.00 -20.96
C SER A 174 2.71 -9.00 -20.84
N VAL A 175 3.00 -9.54 -19.65
CA VAL A 175 4.04 -10.57 -19.45
C VAL A 175 3.47 -12.00 -19.53
N GLU A 176 2.15 -12.14 -19.71
CA GLU A 176 1.53 -13.39 -20.17
C GLU A 176 1.68 -13.56 -21.70
N GLY A 177 2.87 -13.20 -22.22
CA GLY A 177 3.26 -13.32 -23.62
C GLY A 177 3.60 -14.76 -24.05
N LEU A 178 2.98 -15.77 -23.42
CA LEU A 178 3.04 -17.17 -23.88
C LEU A 178 1.83 -17.56 -24.73
N ILE A 179 1.00 -16.59 -25.11
CA ILE A 179 -0.08 -16.81 -26.09
C ILE A 179 0.27 -15.98 -27.34
N PRO A 180 0.46 -16.61 -28.51
CA PRO A 180 0.80 -15.88 -29.73
C PRO A 180 -0.29 -14.87 -30.08
N GLU A 181 0.12 -13.61 -30.16
CA GLU A 181 -0.61 -12.47 -30.68
C GLU A 181 -1.40 -12.83 -31.95
N ARG A 182 -2.74 -12.78 -31.87
CA ARG A 182 -3.57 -12.49 -33.03
C ARG A 182 -3.86 -10.98 -32.99
N PRO A 183 -3.46 -10.19 -34.00
CA PRO A 183 -3.77 -8.78 -34.01
C PRO A 183 -5.26 -8.62 -34.27
N CYS A 184 -6.02 -8.25 -33.23
CA CYS A 184 -7.44 -7.91 -33.35
C CYS A 184 -7.66 -6.50 -32.81
N THR A 185 -7.48 -5.54 -33.70
CA THR A 185 -8.04 -4.18 -33.61
C THR A 185 -9.56 -4.24 -33.42
N TRP A 186 -10.08 -4.02 -32.21
CA TRP A 186 -11.51 -3.81 -31.96
C TRP A 186 -11.68 -2.86 -30.77
N HIS A 187 -11.79 -1.56 -31.04
CA HIS A 187 -13.06 -0.83 -31.21
C HIS A 187 -13.97 -0.87 -29.98
N SER A 188 -13.92 0.25 -29.27
CA SER A 188 -14.48 0.62 -27.96
C SER A 188 -16.01 0.55 -27.78
N SER A 189 -16.78 -0.15 -28.63
CA SER A 189 -18.22 0.16 -28.75
C SER A 189 -19.17 -1.04 -28.62
N SER A 190 -18.70 -2.29 -28.70
CA SER A 190 -19.59 -3.44 -28.92
C SER A 190 -19.83 -4.34 -27.69
N GLN A 191 -18.99 -4.28 -26.66
CA GLN A 191 -19.12 -5.16 -25.49
C GLN A 191 -20.22 -4.71 -24.51
N PHE A 192 -20.63 -3.44 -24.54
CA PHE A 192 -21.69 -2.92 -23.68
C PHE A 192 -23.10 -3.43 -24.09
N LEU A 193 -23.29 -3.78 -25.37
CA LEU A 193 -24.58 -4.24 -25.89
C LEU A 193 -24.86 -5.73 -25.63
N LEU A 194 -23.82 -6.56 -25.45
CA LEU A 194 -23.99 -8.00 -25.16
C LEU A 194 -24.21 -8.31 -23.67
N LEU A 195 -23.87 -7.38 -22.76
CA LEU A 195 -24.15 -7.55 -21.33
C LEU A 195 -25.59 -7.18 -20.95
N SER A 196 -26.33 -6.44 -21.80
CA SER A 196 -27.74 -6.08 -21.53
C SER A 196 -28.73 -7.18 -21.90
N SER A 197 -28.30 -8.22 -22.64
CA SER A 197 -29.18 -9.34 -23.06
C SER A 197 -29.14 -10.55 -22.12
N MET A 198 -28.43 -10.48 -21.00
CA MET A 198 -28.42 -11.55 -20.00
C MET A 198 -29.38 -11.20 -18.85
N PRO A 199 -30.49 -11.94 -18.66
CA PRO A 199 -31.36 -11.73 -17.52
C PRO A 199 -30.64 -12.24 -16.27
N GLY A 200 -30.35 -11.35 -15.33
CA GLY A 200 -30.09 -11.76 -13.94
C GLY A 200 -28.74 -11.39 -13.30
N VAL A 201 -27.92 -10.51 -13.87
CA VAL A 201 -26.76 -9.96 -13.13
C VAL A 201 -27.02 -8.50 -12.80
N VAL A 202 -27.84 -8.30 -11.78
CA VAL A 202 -27.99 -7.02 -11.09
C VAL A 202 -26.71 -6.79 -10.28
N ALA A 203 -26.09 -5.66 -10.56
CA ALA A 203 -24.99 -5.07 -9.83
C ALA A 203 -25.28 -5.03 -8.31
N VAL A 204 -24.32 -5.50 -7.51
CA VAL A 204 -24.16 -5.03 -6.14
C VAL A 204 -22.84 -4.25 -6.13
N VAL A 205 -23.01 -2.99 -5.74
CA VAL A 205 -22.09 -1.85 -5.66
C VAL A 205 -20.75 -2.21 -5.02
#